data_AF-U6SI69-F1
#
_entry.id   AF-U6SI69-F1
#
_cell.length_a   1.000
_cell.length_b   1.000
_cell.length_c   1.000
_cell.angle_alpha   90.00
_cell.angle_beta   90.00
_cell.angle_gamma   90.00
#
_symmetry.space_group_name_H-M   'P 1'
#
loop_
_entity.id
_entity.type
_entity.pdbx_description
1 polymer ?
#
loop_
_entity_poly.entity_id
_entity_poly.type
_entity_poly.pdbx_seq_one_letter_code
_entity_poly.pdbx_strand_id
1 'polypeptide(L)'
;MGLFDSIKKFIGNRDKLPEQKQQAKPTNLPSIKKHHKITDPSRAFIIHSDIENLIWIKNGPKQNYLPETKSSESFAVGNYNITISFLGMEEPSLIDMNAEMKEPKDYVSVARPPYYPSYSSLNPEQKYIYWRFLGNPYESQADISYVFLLYYGLERHLFTHDFERSIEVILKLREVHTNESFQSYSGNAIVLSCLLHQRADLMTLFIQSLNEEYKRKFSASLYLLAIHSFDKPLEAQDLTRLAKTFGFTKINYIKEYPDLFNGYLEQYMQETFNRELLILSELLPDINDLPLVEMRLFANVSLSDKTIKVPDLTKSDTIQKTIFNLLNNAHESVKKKLVEMRKKNMVPKKKETNKPKKKLQFNSSEERRLLGELKKYYNRPIDRHFTLIQLQDFYYKYRELDDKYLQECIKYCYADIDTLEELNKAYIKNEIDRVKKIADLKPEKEVEIEISEIKQKQFYYNIPAFKRLAIIYEKSSQFDYAIDICKQAVKYYSERGVDTEEFEKRMMKLTEKTK
;
A
#
# COMPACT_ATOMS: atom_id res chain seq x y z
N MET A 1 -34.71 -10.37 18.13
CA MET A 1 -34.18 -11.67 17.65
C MET A 1 -33.36 -11.37 16.40
N GLY A 2 -32.04 -11.44 16.54
CA GLY A 2 -31.10 -10.78 15.65
C GLY A 2 -30.73 -11.62 14.43
N LEU A 3 -30.32 -10.93 13.36
CA LEU A 3 -29.80 -11.46 12.10
C LEU A 3 -28.64 -12.49 12.28
N PHE A 4 -28.08 -12.59 13.49
CA PHE A 4 -27.08 -13.57 13.92
C PHE A 4 -27.61 -15.00 14.14
N ASP A 5 -28.92 -15.21 14.33
CA ASP A 5 -29.50 -16.56 14.45
C ASP A 5 -29.68 -17.26 13.07
N SER A 6 -29.75 -16.49 11.98
CA SER A 6 -29.92 -17.03 10.62
C SER A 6 -28.63 -17.59 10.01
N ILE A 7 -27.46 -17.09 10.44
CA ILE A 7 -26.15 -17.51 9.91
C ILE A 7 -25.67 -18.83 10.56
N LYS A 8 -25.98 -19.07 11.83
CA LYS A 8 -25.68 -20.37 12.48
C LYS A 8 -26.49 -21.53 11.90
N LYS A 9 -27.71 -21.28 11.40
CA LYS A 9 -28.57 -22.31 10.78
C LYS A 9 -28.05 -22.81 9.42
N PHE A 10 -27.22 -22.03 8.73
CA PHE A 10 -26.66 -22.41 7.42
C PHE A 10 -25.38 -23.27 7.51
N ILE A 11 -24.71 -23.29 8.67
CA ILE A 11 -23.45 -24.02 8.88
C ILE A 11 -23.66 -25.37 9.60
N GLY A 12 -24.78 -25.54 10.32
CA GLY A 12 -25.02 -26.70 11.19
C GLY A 12 -25.70 -27.94 10.59
N ASN A 13 -25.89 -28.02 9.26
CA ASN A 13 -26.68 -29.11 8.65
C ASN A 13 -25.95 -29.83 7.50
N ARG A 14 -24.70 -30.27 7.75
CA ARG A 14 -23.95 -31.18 6.85
C ARG A 14 -23.46 -32.48 7.50
N ASP A 15 -24.02 -32.87 8.64
CA ASP A 15 -23.82 -34.21 9.19
C ASP A 15 -25.10 -35.03 9.01
N LYS A 16 -25.11 -35.88 7.97
CA LYS A 16 -25.75 -37.21 7.89
C LYS A 16 -25.84 -37.69 6.43
N LEU A 17 -24.95 -38.59 6.04
CA LEU A 17 -25.16 -39.79 5.19
C LEU A 17 -23.79 -40.47 4.94
N PRO A 18 -23.74 -41.80 4.69
CA PRO A 18 -23.16 -42.76 5.61
C PRO A 18 -21.72 -43.17 5.29
N GLU A 19 -21.01 -43.64 6.32
CA GLU A 19 -19.71 -44.30 6.22
C GLU A 19 -19.77 -45.50 5.26
N GLN A 20 -19.03 -45.43 4.15
CA GLN A 20 -18.47 -46.61 3.50
C GLN A 20 -16.96 -46.58 3.65
N LYS A 21 -16.45 -47.44 4.52
CA LYS A 21 -15.04 -47.78 4.62
C LYS A 21 -14.61 -48.51 3.34
N GLN A 22 -13.78 -47.87 2.52
CA GLN A 22 -12.84 -48.58 1.65
C GLN A 22 -11.44 -48.02 1.88
N GLN A 23 -10.59 -48.86 2.49
CA GLN A 23 -9.15 -48.65 2.55
C GLN A 23 -8.58 -48.70 1.14
N ALA A 24 -7.98 -47.61 0.66
CA ALA A 24 -7.13 -47.60 -0.53
C ALA A 24 -5.70 -47.21 -0.13
N LYS A 25 -4.77 -48.12 -0.46
CA LYS A 25 -3.32 -48.06 -0.25
C LYS A 25 -2.68 -46.84 -0.96
N PRO A 26 -1.48 -46.41 -0.52
CA PRO A 26 -0.78 -45.27 -1.12
C PRO A 26 -0.41 -45.62 -2.56
N THR A 27 -1.02 -44.94 -3.53
CA THR A 27 -0.65 -45.10 -4.93
C THR A 27 0.45 -44.10 -5.24
N ASN A 28 1.61 -44.64 -5.61
CA ASN A 28 2.79 -43.90 -6.06
C ASN A 28 2.42 -42.80 -7.06
N LEU A 29 2.80 -41.55 -6.74
CA LEU A 29 2.88 -40.50 -7.76
C LEU A 29 3.87 -40.96 -8.85
N PRO A 30 3.48 -40.97 -10.13
CA PRO A 30 4.43 -41.26 -11.18
C PRO A 30 5.45 -40.13 -11.26
N SER A 31 6.72 -40.51 -11.25
CA SER A 31 7.85 -39.64 -11.51
C SER A 31 7.78 -39.10 -12.94
N ILE A 32 7.42 -37.83 -13.09
CA ILE A 32 7.37 -37.17 -14.40
C ILE A 32 8.79 -36.73 -14.78
N LYS A 33 9.48 -37.57 -15.58
CA LYS A 33 10.61 -37.15 -16.40
C LYS A 33 10.08 -36.72 -17.78
N LYS A 34 10.08 -35.41 -18.05
CA LYS A 34 10.53 -34.72 -19.28
C LYS A 34 9.86 -33.34 -19.40
N HIS A 35 10.68 -32.34 -19.72
CA HIS A 35 10.27 -30.97 -20.04
C HIS A 35 9.24 -30.95 -21.19
N HIS A 36 7.97 -30.77 -20.87
CA HIS A 36 6.96 -30.38 -21.85
C HIS A 36 6.60 -28.91 -21.66
N LYS A 37 6.68 -28.12 -22.74
CA LYS A 37 6.01 -26.82 -22.84
C LYS A 37 4.55 -27.03 -22.47
N ILE A 38 4.09 -26.41 -21.39
CA ILE A 38 2.67 -26.39 -21.04
C ILE A 38 2.00 -25.49 -22.06
N THR A 39 1.20 -26.06 -22.96
CA THR A 39 0.53 -25.34 -24.05
C THR A 39 -0.81 -24.73 -23.63
N ASP A 40 -1.35 -25.12 -22.46
CA ASP A 40 -2.55 -24.54 -21.85
C ASP A 40 -2.40 -24.54 -20.32
N PRO A 41 -2.12 -23.38 -19.69
CA PRO A 41 -1.98 -23.25 -18.25
C PRO A 41 -3.19 -23.76 -17.46
N SER A 42 -4.39 -23.61 -18.01
CA SER A 42 -5.65 -23.94 -17.31
C SER A 42 -5.84 -25.43 -17.06
N ARG A 43 -5.05 -26.28 -17.73
CA ARG A 43 -5.02 -27.74 -17.49
C ARG A 43 -4.05 -28.14 -16.38
N ALA A 44 -3.07 -27.29 -16.08
CA ALA A 44 -2.01 -27.55 -15.10
C ALA A 44 -2.26 -26.83 -13.78
N PHE A 45 -3.06 -25.76 -13.78
CA PHE A 45 -3.33 -24.92 -12.61
C PHE A 45 -4.81 -24.71 -12.40
N ILE A 46 -5.21 -24.74 -11.13
CA ILE A 46 -6.52 -24.33 -10.68
C ILE A 46 -6.43 -22.84 -10.36
N ILE A 47 -7.35 -22.03 -10.90
CA ILE A 47 -7.54 -20.65 -10.46
C ILE A 47 -8.51 -20.68 -9.28
N HIS A 48 -8.22 -19.91 -8.24
CA HIS A 48 -9.10 -19.83 -7.09
C HIS A 48 -10.47 -19.29 -7.50
N SER A 49 -11.56 -19.92 -7.03
CA SER A 49 -12.93 -19.63 -7.47
C SER A 49 -13.33 -18.16 -7.32
N ASP A 50 -12.83 -17.50 -6.26
CA ASP A 50 -13.09 -16.08 -6.01
C ASP A 50 -12.66 -15.18 -7.16
N ILE A 51 -11.59 -15.53 -7.88
CA ILE A 51 -10.95 -14.68 -8.91
C ILE A 51 -11.06 -15.22 -10.33
N GLU A 52 -11.72 -16.35 -10.57
CA GLU A 52 -11.79 -16.97 -11.92
C GLU A 52 -12.30 -16.01 -13.01
N ASN A 53 -13.24 -15.12 -12.66
CA ASN A 53 -13.83 -14.14 -13.57
C ASN A 53 -13.25 -12.72 -13.38
N LEU A 54 -12.18 -12.57 -12.60
CA LEU A 54 -11.56 -11.29 -12.26
C LEU A 54 -10.10 -11.19 -12.74
N ILE A 55 -9.66 -12.12 -13.59
CA ILE A 55 -8.36 -12.09 -14.25
C ILE A 55 -8.53 -11.68 -15.71
N TRP A 56 -7.55 -10.94 -16.23
CA TRP A 56 -7.53 -10.48 -17.61
C TRP A 56 -6.77 -11.45 -18.50
N ILE A 57 -7.40 -11.91 -19.58
CA ILE A 57 -6.86 -12.91 -20.51
C ILE A 57 -6.82 -12.31 -21.92
N LYS A 58 -5.62 -12.34 -22.52
CA LYS A 58 -5.32 -11.74 -23.83
C LYS A 58 -5.86 -12.52 -25.01
N ASN A 59 -5.83 -13.85 -24.92
CA ASN A 59 -6.06 -14.73 -26.06
C ASN A 59 -6.61 -16.10 -25.62
N GLY A 60 -7.08 -16.86 -26.61
CA GLY A 60 -7.69 -18.18 -26.41
C GLY A 60 -9.17 -18.10 -26.03
N PRO A 61 -9.79 -19.25 -25.70
CA PRO A 61 -11.24 -19.34 -25.49
C PRO A 61 -11.79 -18.51 -24.31
N LYS A 62 -10.92 -18.19 -23.34
CA LYS A 62 -11.26 -17.36 -22.16
C LYS A 62 -10.85 -15.89 -22.33
N GLN A 63 -10.49 -15.44 -23.53
CA GLN A 63 -10.15 -14.03 -23.77
C GLN A 63 -11.29 -13.12 -23.32
N ASN A 64 -10.97 -12.13 -22.50
CA ASN A 64 -11.93 -11.18 -21.95
C ASN A 64 -11.43 -9.72 -21.97
N TYR A 65 -10.20 -9.48 -22.44
CA TYR A 65 -9.66 -8.13 -22.58
C TYR A 65 -9.74 -7.64 -24.04
N LEU A 66 -10.30 -6.45 -24.22
CA LEU A 66 -10.29 -5.71 -25.47
C LEU A 66 -9.52 -4.40 -25.24
N PRO A 67 -8.47 -4.10 -26.04
CA PRO A 67 -7.76 -2.84 -25.90
C PRO A 67 -8.68 -1.67 -26.25
N GLU A 68 -9.10 -0.89 -25.26
CA GLU A 68 -9.83 0.34 -25.50
C GLU A 68 -8.85 1.46 -25.88
N THR A 69 -9.10 2.10 -27.01
CA THR A 69 -8.19 3.10 -27.59
C THR A 69 -8.23 4.42 -26.81
N LYS A 70 -9.41 4.83 -26.34
CA LYS A 70 -9.65 5.84 -25.29
C LYS A 70 -11.03 5.60 -24.70
N SER A 71 -11.12 5.40 -23.39
CA SER A 71 -12.39 5.50 -22.68
C SER A 71 -12.22 6.45 -21.51
N SER A 72 -13.30 7.11 -21.11
CA SER A 72 -13.32 7.87 -19.88
C SER A 72 -14.68 7.76 -19.26
N GLU A 73 -14.71 7.48 -17.97
CA GLU A 73 -15.90 7.42 -17.16
C GLU A 73 -15.92 8.60 -16.21
N SER A 74 -17.01 9.38 -16.30
CA SER A 74 -17.26 10.51 -15.42
C SER A 74 -18.32 10.10 -14.40
N PHE A 75 -18.00 10.27 -13.12
CA PHE A 75 -18.88 9.89 -12.02
C PHE A 75 -19.28 11.13 -11.23
N ALA A 76 -20.58 11.28 -10.96
CA ALA A 76 -21.07 12.30 -10.05
C ALA A 76 -20.88 11.86 -8.60
N VAL A 77 -20.23 12.69 -7.79
CA VAL A 77 -20.06 12.53 -6.35
C VAL A 77 -20.50 13.82 -5.68
N GLY A 78 -21.73 13.84 -5.16
CA GLY A 78 -22.38 15.08 -4.73
C GLY A 78 -22.51 16.05 -5.91
N ASN A 79 -21.98 17.26 -5.77
CA ASN A 79 -21.98 18.29 -6.81
C ASN A 79 -20.72 18.26 -7.72
N TYR A 80 -19.87 17.24 -7.60
CA TYR A 80 -18.61 17.14 -8.35
C TYR A 80 -18.64 16.00 -9.35
N ASN A 81 -17.90 16.17 -10.44
CA ASN A 81 -17.64 15.11 -11.39
C ASN A 81 -16.19 14.64 -11.28
N ILE A 82 -16.01 13.35 -11.01
CA ILE A 82 -14.71 12.69 -11.01
C ILE A 82 -14.46 12.05 -12.39
N THR A 83 -13.39 12.55 -13.02
CA THR A 83 -12.76 12.09 -14.27
C THR A 83 -11.93 10.81 -14.21
N ILE A 84 -12.38 9.61 -14.59
CA ILE A 84 -11.46 8.47 -14.80
C ILE A 84 -11.31 8.17 -16.28
N SER A 85 -10.17 8.54 -16.85
CA SER A 85 -9.83 8.12 -18.22
C SER A 85 -9.13 6.76 -18.21
N PHE A 86 -9.10 6.05 -19.34
CA PHE A 86 -8.31 4.87 -19.63
C PHE A 86 -7.62 5.14 -20.97
N LEU A 87 -6.30 5.33 -20.90
CA LEU A 87 -5.45 5.47 -22.08
C LEU A 87 -5.03 4.05 -22.46
N GLY A 88 -5.02 3.72 -23.76
CA GLY A 88 -4.80 2.38 -24.32
C GLY A 88 -3.44 1.71 -24.06
N MET A 89 -2.86 1.93 -22.89
CA MET A 89 -1.77 1.14 -22.31
C MET A 89 -2.25 -0.29 -22.05
N GLU A 90 -1.45 -1.27 -22.44
CA GLU A 90 -1.72 -2.68 -22.16
C GLU A 90 -1.83 -2.90 -20.64
N GLU A 91 -2.89 -3.60 -20.23
CA GLU A 91 -3.13 -3.97 -18.83
C GLU A 91 -1.94 -4.80 -18.29
N PRO A 92 -1.23 -4.35 -17.24
CA PRO A 92 -0.09 -5.07 -16.69
C PRO A 92 -0.41 -6.50 -16.24
N SER A 93 -1.62 -6.74 -15.74
CA SER A 93 -2.07 -8.08 -15.34
C SER A 93 -2.55 -8.96 -16.49
N LEU A 94 -2.44 -8.51 -17.75
CA LEU A 94 -2.98 -9.21 -18.90
C LEU A 94 -2.22 -10.51 -19.18
N ILE A 95 -2.89 -11.63 -18.94
CA ILE A 95 -2.34 -12.97 -19.09
C ILE A 95 -2.37 -13.38 -20.56
N ASP A 96 -1.18 -13.64 -21.12
CA ASP A 96 -1.03 -14.30 -22.42
C ASP A 96 -1.00 -15.81 -22.21
N MET A 97 -2.06 -16.51 -22.62
CA MET A 97 -2.22 -17.96 -22.46
C MET A 97 -1.24 -18.75 -23.34
N ASN A 98 -0.66 -18.13 -24.36
CA ASN A 98 0.33 -18.74 -25.24
C ASN A 98 1.77 -18.52 -24.75
N ALA A 99 1.97 -17.78 -23.65
CA ALA A 99 3.30 -17.51 -23.12
C ALA A 99 3.97 -18.79 -22.60
N GLU A 100 5.26 -18.94 -22.88
CA GLU A 100 6.04 -20.06 -22.37
C GLU A 100 6.14 -20.01 -20.83
N MET A 101 5.91 -21.18 -20.22
CA MET A 101 6.05 -21.40 -18.78
C MET A 101 6.97 -22.59 -18.52
N LYS A 102 7.70 -22.52 -17.41
CA LYS A 102 8.64 -23.56 -17.02
C LYS A 102 8.59 -23.73 -15.51
N GLU A 103 8.36 -24.96 -15.05
CA GLU A 103 8.46 -25.25 -13.62
C GLU A 103 9.90 -25.00 -13.11
N PRO A 104 10.08 -24.20 -12.05
CA PRO A 104 11.39 -24.01 -11.43
C PRO A 104 11.91 -25.31 -10.84
N LYS A 105 13.21 -25.58 -11.01
CA LYS A 105 13.89 -26.66 -10.28
C LYS A 105 14.08 -26.33 -8.80
N ASP A 106 14.29 -25.05 -8.50
CA ASP A 106 14.40 -24.51 -7.14
C ASP A 106 13.64 -23.19 -7.07
N TYR A 107 12.50 -23.20 -6.39
CA TYR A 107 11.61 -22.06 -6.21
C TYR A 107 12.27 -20.89 -5.48
N VAL A 108 13.25 -21.16 -4.60
CA VAL A 108 13.93 -20.13 -3.80
C VAL A 108 14.92 -19.33 -4.66
N SER A 109 15.47 -19.97 -5.69
CA SER A 109 16.43 -19.37 -6.61
C SER A 109 15.80 -18.45 -7.67
N VAL A 110 14.48 -18.54 -7.86
CA VAL A 110 13.79 -17.73 -8.87
C VAL A 110 13.75 -16.28 -8.41
N ALA A 111 14.32 -15.40 -9.23
CA ALA A 111 14.31 -13.96 -8.97
C ALA A 111 12.87 -13.45 -8.85
N ARG A 112 12.66 -12.46 -7.97
CA ARG A 112 11.36 -11.80 -7.84
C ARG A 112 10.99 -11.08 -9.14
N PRO A 113 9.68 -10.91 -9.43
CA PRO A 113 9.26 -9.98 -10.47
C PRO A 113 9.86 -8.58 -10.26
N PRO A 114 10.04 -7.80 -11.34
CA PRO A 114 10.55 -6.43 -11.23
C PRO A 114 9.59 -5.52 -10.46
N TYR A 115 10.10 -4.35 -10.05
CA TYR A 115 9.26 -3.28 -9.51
C TYR A 115 8.25 -2.82 -10.59
N TYR A 116 6.97 -2.68 -10.20
CA TYR A 116 5.83 -2.57 -11.13
C TYR A 116 5.74 -3.74 -12.14
N PRO A 117 5.41 -4.96 -11.67
CA PRO A 117 5.42 -6.13 -12.53
C PRO A 117 4.33 -6.06 -13.61
N SER A 118 4.64 -6.58 -14.79
CA SER A 118 3.64 -6.93 -15.81
C SER A 118 3.79 -8.39 -16.18
N TYR A 119 2.69 -9.06 -16.52
CA TYR A 119 2.71 -10.47 -16.91
C TYR A 119 3.63 -10.70 -18.12
N SER A 120 3.61 -9.77 -19.08
CA SER A 120 4.48 -9.82 -20.27
C SER A 120 5.97 -9.76 -19.93
N SER A 121 6.35 -9.06 -18.85
CA SER A 121 7.74 -8.97 -18.38
C SER A 121 8.23 -10.20 -17.60
N LEU A 122 7.33 -11.09 -17.16
CA LEU A 122 7.70 -12.27 -16.39
C LEU A 122 8.43 -13.29 -17.26
N ASN A 123 9.52 -13.84 -16.75
CA ASN A 123 10.19 -14.98 -17.36
C ASN A 123 9.36 -16.28 -17.18
N PRO A 124 9.67 -17.37 -17.92
CA PRO A 124 8.87 -18.61 -17.87
C PRO A 124 8.72 -19.23 -16.47
N GLU A 125 9.73 -19.11 -15.60
CA GLU A 125 9.69 -19.63 -14.22
C GLU A 125 8.82 -18.75 -13.32
N GLN A 126 8.90 -17.42 -13.49
CA GLN A 126 8.02 -16.48 -12.79
C GLN A 126 6.56 -16.62 -13.20
N LYS A 127 6.28 -16.86 -14.49
CA LYS A 127 4.92 -17.14 -14.98
C LYS A 127 4.34 -18.39 -14.32
N TYR A 128 5.15 -19.46 -14.21
CA TYR A 128 4.74 -20.69 -13.51
C TYR A 128 4.38 -20.41 -12.05
N ILE A 129 5.21 -19.65 -11.33
CA ILE A 129 4.94 -19.28 -9.94
C ILE A 129 3.68 -18.41 -9.81
N TYR A 130 3.47 -17.46 -10.72
CA TYR A 130 2.27 -16.62 -10.73
C TYR A 130 1.00 -17.47 -10.90
N TRP A 131 1.00 -18.43 -11.83
CA TRP A 131 -0.12 -19.35 -11.99
C TRP A 131 -0.39 -20.21 -10.75
N ARG A 132 0.65 -20.65 -10.03
CA ARG A 132 0.49 -21.30 -8.72
C ARG A 132 -0.13 -20.35 -7.69
N PHE A 133 0.31 -19.10 -7.65
CA PHE A 133 -0.23 -18.08 -6.76
C PHE A 133 -1.73 -17.82 -7.02
N LEU A 134 -2.17 -17.80 -8.28
CA LEU A 134 -3.60 -17.65 -8.63
C LEU A 134 -4.48 -18.78 -8.07
N GLY A 135 -3.93 -19.96 -7.76
CA GLY A 135 -4.66 -21.04 -7.11
C GLY A 135 -4.91 -20.83 -5.62
N ASN A 136 -4.07 -20.04 -4.95
CA ASN A 136 -4.25 -19.67 -3.54
C ASN A 136 -3.67 -18.27 -3.26
N PRO A 137 -4.37 -17.20 -3.65
CA PRO A 137 -3.86 -15.84 -3.53
C PRO A 137 -3.82 -15.33 -2.07
N TYR A 138 -4.34 -16.13 -1.13
CA TYR A 138 -4.48 -15.77 0.28
C TYR A 138 -3.32 -16.28 1.16
N GLU A 139 -2.24 -16.79 0.56
CA GLU A 139 -1.03 -17.18 1.31
C GLU A 139 -0.25 -15.97 1.78
N SER A 140 -0.19 -15.74 3.09
CA SER A 140 0.45 -14.55 3.68
C SER A 140 1.96 -14.40 3.40
N GLN A 141 2.61 -15.45 2.88
CA GLN A 141 4.04 -15.46 2.53
C GLN A 141 4.27 -15.30 1.01
N ALA A 142 3.20 -15.12 0.23
CA ALA A 142 3.32 -14.88 -1.19
C ALA A 142 4.18 -13.63 -1.47
N ASP A 143 4.93 -13.68 -2.58
CA ASP A 143 5.68 -12.52 -3.01
C ASP A 143 4.73 -11.37 -3.34
N ILE A 144 4.96 -10.21 -2.73
CA ILE A 144 4.07 -9.06 -2.88
C ILE A 144 3.94 -8.60 -4.34
N SER A 145 4.94 -8.87 -5.18
CA SER A 145 4.91 -8.51 -6.59
C SER A 145 3.82 -9.30 -7.34
N TYR A 146 3.59 -10.56 -6.98
CA TYR A 146 2.49 -11.35 -7.55
C TYR A 146 1.12 -10.88 -7.03
N VAL A 147 1.06 -10.44 -5.77
CA VAL A 147 -0.15 -9.81 -5.20
C VAL A 147 -0.48 -8.52 -5.96
N PHE A 148 0.52 -7.66 -6.23
CA PHE A 148 0.33 -6.46 -7.04
C PHE A 148 -0.09 -6.77 -8.47
N LEU A 149 0.49 -7.81 -9.09
CA LEU A 149 0.11 -8.20 -10.44
C LEU A 149 -1.36 -8.64 -10.53
N LEU A 150 -1.87 -9.42 -9.56
CA LEU A 150 -3.31 -9.71 -9.46
C LEU A 150 -4.12 -8.45 -9.15
N TYR A 151 -3.66 -7.64 -8.19
CA TYR A 151 -4.32 -6.41 -7.78
C TYR A 151 -4.50 -5.42 -8.94
N TYR A 152 -3.57 -5.32 -9.89
CA TYR A 152 -3.73 -4.45 -11.05
C TYR A 152 -4.99 -4.77 -11.84
N GLY A 153 -5.27 -6.06 -12.07
CA GLY A 153 -6.49 -6.50 -12.74
C GLY A 153 -7.74 -6.20 -11.93
N LEU A 154 -7.70 -6.46 -10.61
CA LEU A 154 -8.81 -6.14 -9.69
C LEU A 154 -9.08 -4.63 -9.63
N GLU A 155 -8.02 -3.81 -9.60
CA GLU A 155 -8.13 -2.35 -9.56
C GLU A 155 -8.80 -1.82 -10.84
N ARG A 156 -8.56 -2.44 -12.00
CA ARG A 156 -9.31 -2.11 -13.21
C ARG A 156 -10.80 -2.47 -13.07
N HIS A 157 -11.13 -3.67 -12.59
CA HIS A 157 -12.53 -4.07 -12.39
C HIS A 157 -13.30 -3.14 -11.44
N LEU A 158 -12.64 -2.50 -10.47
CA LEU A 158 -13.27 -1.51 -9.58
C LEU A 158 -13.88 -0.31 -10.32
N PHE A 159 -13.38 0.02 -11.52
CA PHE A 159 -13.77 1.22 -12.26
C PHE A 159 -14.44 0.95 -13.59
N THR A 160 -14.37 -0.27 -14.12
CA THR A 160 -14.97 -0.60 -15.44
C THR A 160 -15.95 -1.77 -15.42
N HIS A 161 -15.92 -2.66 -14.41
CA HIS A 161 -16.68 -3.92 -14.44
C HIS A 161 -17.19 -4.37 -13.04
N ASP A 162 -17.02 -5.66 -12.70
CA ASP A 162 -17.48 -6.36 -11.49
C ASP A 162 -16.79 -5.84 -10.21
N PHE A 163 -17.12 -4.59 -9.86
CA PHE A 163 -16.51 -3.86 -8.76
C PHE A 163 -16.86 -4.46 -7.40
N GLU A 164 -18.09 -4.97 -7.21
CA GLU A 164 -18.54 -5.57 -5.95
C GLU A 164 -17.68 -6.79 -5.58
N ARG A 165 -17.59 -7.74 -6.51
CA ARG A 165 -16.77 -8.94 -6.31
C ARG A 165 -15.30 -8.61 -6.17
N SER A 166 -14.83 -7.59 -6.89
CA SER A 166 -13.46 -7.11 -6.77
C SER A 166 -13.18 -6.55 -5.38
N ILE A 167 -14.08 -5.75 -4.80
CA ILE A 167 -13.97 -5.27 -3.42
C ILE A 167 -13.88 -6.44 -2.45
N GLU A 168 -14.73 -7.45 -2.58
CA GLU A 168 -14.71 -8.63 -1.69
C GLU A 168 -13.36 -9.36 -1.72
N VAL A 169 -12.81 -9.59 -2.93
CA VAL A 169 -11.49 -10.22 -3.09
C VAL A 169 -10.39 -9.35 -2.51
N ILE A 170 -10.41 -8.04 -2.78
CA ILE A 170 -9.42 -7.11 -2.26
C ILE A 170 -9.46 -7.07 -0.72
N LEU A 171 -10.64 -7.09 -0.10
CA LEU A 171 -10.77 -7.18 1.36
C LEU A 171 -10.13 -8.46 1.92
N LYS A 172 -10.36 -9.62 1.28
CA LYS A 172 -9.71 -10.89 1.67
C LYS A 172 -8.19 -10.83 1.50
N LEU A 173 -7.69 -10.23 0.41
CA LEU A 173 -6.25 -10.03 0.22
C LEU A 173 -5.66 -9.11 1.31
N ARG A 174 -6.37 -8.04 1.67
CA ARG A 174 -5.95 -7.11 2.73
C ARG A 174 -5.94 -7.74 4.11
N GLU A 175 -6.68 -8.82 4.34
CA GLU A 175 -6.66 -9.57 5.60
C GLU A 175 -5.31 -10.29 5.81
N VAL A 176 -4.71 -10.82 4.75
CA VAL A 176 -3.54 -11.69 4.83
C VAL A 176 -2.23 -10.99 4.42
N HIS A 177 -2.31 -9.97 3.57
CA HIS A 177 -1.15 -9.27 3.02
C HIS A 177 -0.93 -7.92 3.70
N THR A 178 0.06 -7.83 4.59
CA THR A 178 0.28 -6.65 5.45
C THR A 178 1.17 -5.55 4.84
N ASN A 179 1.56 -5.68 3.56
CA ASN A 179 2.44 -4.71 2.90
C ASN A 179 1.82 -3.30 2.88
N GLU A 180 2.56 -2.30 3.35
CA GLU A 180 2.03 -0.94 3.53
C GLU A 180 1.57 -0.29 2.22
N SER A 181 2.33 -0.45 1.14
CA SER A 181 1.97 0.10 -0.18
C SER A 181 0.70 -0.57 -0.70
N PHE A 182 0.60 -1.90 -0.60
CA PHE A 182 -0.61 -2.62 -1.00
C PHE A 182 -1.83 -2.16 -0.20
N GLN A 183 -1.70 -2.02 1.12
CA GLN A 183 -2.77 -1.50 1.97
C GLN A 183 -3.17 -0.07 1.60
N SER A 184 -2.21 0.79 1.28
CA SER A 184 -2.46 2.17 0.84
C SER A 184 -3.23 2.22 -0.48
N TYR A 185 -2.71 1.59 -1.54
CA TYR A 185 -3.32 1.61 -2.86
C TYR A 185 -4.70 0.96 -2.85
N SER A 186 -4.82 -0.25 -2.32
CA SER A 186 -6.10 -0.96 -2.28
C SER A 186 -7.14 -0.26 -1.40
N GLY A 187 -6.73 0.35 -0.29
CA GLY A 187 -7.64 1.12 0.56
C GLY A 187 -8.16 2.36 -0.15
N ASN A 188 -7.27 3.09 -0.83
CA ASN A 188 -7.67 4.24 -1.63
C ASN A 188 -8.62 3.83 -2.77
N ALA A 189 -8.31 2.77 -3.50
CA ALA A 189 -9.12 2.31 -4.61
C ALA A 189 -10.51 1.83 -4.17
N ILE A 190 -10.64 1.13 -3.03
CA ILE A 190 -11.94 0.75 -2.47
C ILE A 190 -12.76 2.00 -2.12
N VAL A 191 -12.19 2.95 -1.35
CA VAL A 191 -12.94 4.14 -0.93
C VAL A 191 -13.40 4.96 -2.14
N LEU A 192 -12.52 5.13 -3.13
CA LEU A 192 -12.86 5.80 -4.38
C LEU A 192 -13.96 5.03 -5.13
N SER A 193 -13.82 3.72 -5.32
CA SER A 193 -14.82 2.90 -6.02
C SER A 193 -16.19 3.00 -5.34
N CYS A 194 -16.24 2.93 -4.01
CA CYS A 194 -17.48 3.13 -3.26
C CYS A 194 -18.11 4.51 -3.54
N LEU A 195 -17.31 5.58 -3.50
CA LEU A 195 -17.76 6.95 -3.82
C LEU A 195 -18.34 7.05 -5.23
N LEU A 196 -17.62 6.53 -6.23
CA LEU A 196 -18.02 6.63 -7.64
C LEU A 196 -19.30 5.84 -7.94
N HIS A 197 -19.43 4.64 -7.36
CA HIS A 197 -20.61 3.78 -7.55
C HIS A 197 -21.73 4.06 -6.54
N GLN A 198 -21.57 5.07 -5.67
CA GLN A 198 -22.54 5.44 -4.63
C GLN A 198 -22.93 4.27 -3.69
N ARG A 199 -21.95 3.43 -3.32
CA ARG A 199 -22.15 2.21 -2.50
C ARG A 199 -21.75 2.39 -1.04
N ALA A 200 -22.62 3.04 -0.29
CA ALA A 200 -22.47 3.28 1.16
C ALA A 200 -22.42 1.97 2.00
N ASP A 201 -23.05 0.91 1.52
CA ASP A 201 -23.03 -0.44 2.11
C ASP A 201 -21.64 -1.07 1.99
N LEU A 202 -21.01 -1.03 0.81
CA LEU A 202 -19.64 -1.54 0.61
C LEU A 202 -18.61 -0.70 1.37
N MET A 203 -18.83 0.62 1.46
CA MET A 203 -18.02 1.47 2.32
C MET A 203 -18.11 1.04 3.79
N THR A 204 -19.28 0.60 4.25
CA THR A 204 -19.49 0.10 5.62
C THR A 204 -18.72 -1.21 5.83
N LEU A 205 -18.76 -2.14 4.86
CA LEU A 205 -17.94 -3.36 4.90
C LEU A 205 -16.45 -3.04 4.97
N PHE A 206 -15.99 -2.06 4.19
CA PHE A 206 -14.60 -1.60 4.24
C PHE A 206 -14.23 -1.06 5.61
N ILE A 207 -15.03 -0.17 6.20
CA ILE A 207 -14.80 0.40 7.55
C ILE A 207 -14.70 -0.72 8.60
N GLN A 208 -15.63 -1.68 8.58
CA GLN A 208 -15.63 -2.82 9.49
C GLN A 208 -14.37 -3.70 9.35
N SER A 209 -13.80 -3.77 8.14
CA SER A 209 -12.55 -4.51 7.92
C SER A 209 -11.31 -3.86 8.54
N LEU A 210 -11.38 -2.59 8.98
CA LEU A 210 -10.24 -1.82 9.51
C LEU A 210 -9.88 -2.19 10.96
N ASN A 211 -10.08 -3.44 11.38
CA ASN A 211 -9.85 -3.92 12.75
C ASN A 211 -8.37 -3.93 13.17
N GLU A 212 -7.42 -3.81 12.23
CA GLU A 212 -5.98 -3.84 12.49
C GLU A 212 -5.28 -2.55 12.02
N GLU A 213 -4.22 -2.13 12.74
CA GLU A 213 -3.52 -0.85 12.46
C GLU A 213 -2.94 -0.79 11.04
N TYR A 214 -2.43 -1.92 10.53
CA TYR A 214 -1.82 -1.96 9.19
C TYR A 214 -2.87 -1.77 8.07
N LYS A 215 -4.14 -2.10 8.31
CA LYS A 215 -5.23 -1.91 7.34
C LYS A 215 -5.67 -0.45 7.22
N ARG A 216 -5.35 0.37 8.24
CA ARG A 216 -5.71 1.79 8.32
C ARG A 216 -4.77 2.71 7.52
N LYS A 217 -3.81 2.14 6.80
CA LYS A 217 -2.89 2.83 5.90
C LYS A 217 -3.61 3.12 4.58
N PHE A 218 -4.20 4.29 4.46
CA PHE A 218 -4.78 4.86 3.23
C PHE A 218 -5.11 6.34 3.48
N SER A 219 -5.49 7.07 2.44
CA SER A 219 -5.69 8.52 2.47
C SER A 219 -6.71 8.98 3.51
N ALA A 220 -6.33 10.02 4.27
CA ALA A 220 -7.22 10.71 5.18
C ALA A 220 -8.27 11.54 4.42
N SER A 221 -7.86 12.31 3.41
CA SER A 221 -8.77 13.18 2.64
C SER A 221 -9.85 12.36 1.93
N LEU A 222 -9.48 11.24 1.33
CA LEU A 222 -10.44 10.36 0.63
C LEU A 222 -11.40 9.68 1.62
N TYR A 223 -10.90 9.26 2.77
CA TYR A 223 -11.75 8.71 3.84
C TYR A 223 -12.78 9.72 4.32
N LEU A 224 -12.34 10.94 4.65
CA LEU A 224 -13.21 12.00 5.15
C LEU A 224 -14.28 12.37 4.11
N LEU A 225 -13.91 12.43 2.83
CA LEU A 225 -14.86 12.65 1.74
C LEU A 225 -15.93 11.55 1.69
N ALA A 226 -15.55 10.28 1.80
CA ALA A 226 -16.50 9.16 1.80
C ALA A 226 -17.41 9.15 3.04
N ILE A 227 -16.84 9.44 4.20
CA ILE A 227 -17.58 9.55 5.46
C ILE A 227 -18.63 10.68 5.35
N HIS A 228 -18.23 11.85 4.84
CA HIS A 228 -19.13 12.96 4.60
C HIS A 228 -20.22 12.63 3.56
N SER A 229 -19.81 12.09 2.39
CA SER A 229 -20.73 11.82 1.27
C SER A 229 -21.80 10.78 1.60
N PHE A 230 -21.50 9.81 2.46
CA PHE A 230 -22.43 8.75 2.86
C PHE A 230 -23.04 8.96 4.25
N ASP A 231 -22.86 10.15 4.81
CA ASP A 231 -23.35 10.52 6.15
C ASP A 231 -22.99 9.47 7.22
N LYS A 232 -21.76 8.95 7.13
CA LYS A 232 -21.26 7.95 8.08
C LYS A 232 -20.69 8.65 9.31
N PRO A 233 -20.88 8.08 10.50
CA PRO A 233 -20.29 8.63 11.71
C PRO A 233 -18.78 8.37 11.78
N LEU A 234 -18.05 9.32 12.37
CA LEU A 234 -16.70 9.10 12.88
C LEU A 234 -16.78 8.71 14.35
N GLU A 235 -16.12 7.61 14.69
CA GLU A 235 -15.96 7.13 16.06
C GLU A 235 -14.61 7.57 16.64
N ALA A 236 -14.40 7.35 17.95
CA ALA A 236 -13.15 7.71 18.61
C ALA A 236 -11.91 7.07 17.95
N GLN A 237 -12.04 5.85 17.45
CA GLN A 237 -11.00 5.15 16.70
C GLN A 237 -10.64 5.84 15.36
N ASP A 238 -11.59 6.53 14.74
CA ASP A 238 -11.32 7.32 13.53
C ASP A 238 -10.57 8.60 13.86
N LEU A 239 -10.96 9.28 14.94
CA LEU A 239 -10.29 10.50 15.38
C LEU A 239 -8.83 10.22 15.79
N THR A 240 -8.58 9.11 16.49
CA THR A 240 -7.20 8.69 16.82
C THR A 240 -6.39 8.29 15.60
N ARG A 241 -7.00 7.63 14.60
CA ARG A 241 -6.38 7.35 13.30
C ARG A 241 -5.95 8.64 12.59
N LEU A 242 -6.82 9.65 12.61
CA LEU A 242 -6.68 10.92 11.90
C LEU A 242 -5.94 11.99 12.72
N ALA A 243 -5.47 11.67 13.93
CA ALA A 243 -4.98 12.67 14.88
C ALA A 243 -3.87 13.58 14.29
N LYS A 244 -2.90 12.98 13.59
CA LYS A 244 -1.83 13.74 12.93
C LYS A 244 -2.31 14.59 11.78
N THR A 245 -3.33 14.15 11.03
CA THR A 245 -3.94 14.91 9.94
C THR A 245 -4.47 16.24 10.44
N PHE A 246 -5.02 16.26 11.65
CA PHE A 246 -5.54 17.47 12.30
C PHE A 246 -4.52 18.14 13.23
N GLY A 247 -3.22 17.95 13.02
CA GLY A 247 -2.16 18.66 13.74
C GLY A 247 -1.89 18.16 15.17
N PHE A 248 -2.54 17.08 15.62
CA PHE A 248 -2.28 16.53 16.95
C PHE A 248 -1.06 15.60 16.94
N THR A 249 0.02 16.03 17.61
CA THR A 249 1.31 15.33 17.62
C THR A 249 1.58 14.51 18.89
N LYS A 250 0.81 14.73 19.98
CA LYS A 250 1.00 14.09 21.29
C LYS A 250 0.42 12.67 21.38
N ILE A 251 0.87 11.78 20.48
CA ILE A 251 0.28 10.45 20.25
C ILE A 251 0.62 9.37 21.30
N ASN A 252 1.42 9.68 22.33
CA ASN A 252 1.91 8.67 23.27
C ASN A 252 0.76 7.98 24.02
N TYR A 253 -0.23 8.73 24.49
CA TYR A 253 -1.35 8.14 25.23
C TYR A 253 -2.31 7.36 24.34
N ILE A 254 -2.46 7.74 23.07
CA ILE A 254 -3.21 6.95 22.07
C ILE A 254 -2.58 5.55 21.95
N LYS A 255 -1.24 5.45 21.98
CA LYS A 255 -0.53 4.16 21.86
C LYS A 255 -0.50 3.36 23.15
N GLU A 256 -0.20 4.01 24.26
CA GLU A 256 0.01 3.33 25.56
C GLU A 256 -1.30 2.96 26.25
N TYR A 257 -2.35 3.78 26.08
CA TYR A 257 -3.63 3.67 26.76
C TYR A 257 -4.82 3.92 25.80
N PRO A 258 -4.92 3.18 24.68
CA PRO A 258 -5.92 3.45 23.64
C PRO A 258 -7.35 3.43 24.16
N ASP A 259 -7.71 2.43 24.97
CA ASP A 259 -9.09 2.28 25.46
C ASP A 259 -9.47 3.45 26.38
N LEU A 260 -8.55 3.87 27.26
CA LEU A 260 -8.77 5.03 28.14
C LEU A 260 -8.87 6.33 27.33
N PHE A 261 -8.05 6.48 26.29
CA PHE A 261 -8.08 7.66 25.43
C PHE A 261 -9.38 7.73 24.62
N ASN A 262 -9.81 6.60 24.04
CA ASN A 262 -11.06 6.49 23.28
C ASN A 262 -12.27 6.77 24.17
N GLY A 263 -12.31 6.24 25.40
CA GLY A 263 -13.40 6.52 26.34
C GLY A 263 -13.54 8.01 26.68
N TYR A 264 -12.42 8.74 26.82
CA TYR A 264 -12.50 10.20 26.98
C TYR A 264 -12.92 10.93 25.71
N LEU A 265 -12.53 10.45 24.52
CA LEU A 265 -13.03 11.00 23.26
C LEU A 265 -14.55 10.81 23.14
N GLU A 266 -15.06 9.62 23.42
CA GLU A 266 -16.50 9.29 23.43
C GLU A 266 -17.24 10.21 24.40
N GLN A 267 -16.72 10.40 25.62
CA GLN A 267 -17.27 11.34 26.59
C GLN A 267 -17.33 12.77 26.04
N TYR A 268 -16.24 13.28 25.46
CA TYR A 268 -16.23 14.65 24.93
C TYR A 268 -17.13 14.82 23.69
N MET A 269 -17.26 13.78 22.87
CA MET A 269 -18.23 13.79 21.78
C MET A 269 -19.66 13.83 22.33
N GLN A 270 -19.97 13.02 23.36
CA GLN A 270 -21.27 13.02 24.02
C GLN A 270 -21.58 14.40 24.63
N GLU A 271 -20.64 15.03 25.31
CA GLU A 271 -20.81 16.37 25.90
C GLU A 271 -21.01 17.46 24.83
N THR A 272 -20.32 17.36 23.69
CA THR A 272 -20.33 18.42 22.66
C THR A 272 -21.47 18.26 21.65
N PHE A 273 -21.80 17.02 21.27
CA PHE A 273 -22.73 16.71 20.17
C PHE A 273 -23.94 15.88 20.62
N ASN A 274 -24.09 15.64 21.92
CA ASN A 274 -25.12 14.79 22.52
C ASN A 274 -25.14 13.35 22.00
N ARG A 275 -23.97 12.86 21.52
CA ARG A 275 -23.76 11.50 21.03
C ARG A 275 -22.28 11.13 21.06
N GLU A 276 -21.96 9.85 21.21
CA GLU A 276 -20.57 9.33 21.25
C GLU A 276 -19.91 9.21 19.86
N LEU A 277 -20.38 9.99 18.89
CA LEU A 277 -19.91 9.96 17.49
C LEU A 277 -19.97 11.35 16.87
N LEU A 278 -19.27 11.53 15.75
CA LEU A 278 -19.25 12.79 15.01
C LEU A 278 -19.78 12.62 13.59
N ILE A 279 -20.76 13.45 13.21
CA ILE A 279 -21.28 13.52 11.84
C ILE A 279 -20.66 14.72 11.13
N LEU A 280 -19.89 14.48 10.07
CA LEU A 280 -19.16 15.55 9.37
C LEU A 280 -20.09 16.50 8.61
N SER A 281 -21.18 15.99 8.04
CA SER A 281 -22.15 16.77 7.27
C SER A 281 -22.84 17.85 8.14
N GLU A 282 -22.93 17.65 9.45
CA GLU A 282 -23.49 18.65 10.38
C GLU A 282 -22.50 19.78 10.69
N LEU A 283 -21.19 19.48 10.71
CA LEU A 283 -20.15 20.50 10.91
C LEU A 283 -19.84 21.28 9.63
N LEU A 284 -19.95 20.60 8.48
CA LEU A 284 -19.66 21.15 7.17
C LEU A 284 -20.69 20.63 6.15
N PRO A 285 -21.88 21.26 6.10
CA PRO A 285 -22.95 20.82 5.18
C PRO A 285 -22.56 20.95 3.71
N ASP A 286 -21.79 21.99 3.38
CA ASP A 286 -21.28 22.22 2.04
C ASP A 286 -19.75 22.12 1.98
N ILE A 287 -19.27 21.38 0.99
CA ILE A 287 -17.84 21.17 0.70
C ILE A 287 -17.39 21.87 -0.59
N ASN A 288 -18.31 22.51 -1.34
CA ASN A 288 -18.09 23.14 -2.65
C ASN A 288 -16.92 24.15 -2.66
N ASP A 289 -16.78 24.91 -1.58
CA ASP A 289 -15.75 25.95 -1.45
C ASP A 289 -14.39 25.43 -0.94
N LEU A 290 -14.26 24.13 -0.66
CA LEU A 290 -12.99 23.58 -0.21
C LEU A 290 -11.96 23.52 -1.35
N PRO A 291 -10.68 23.76 -1.03
CA PRO A 291 -9.62 23.55 -2.00
C PRO A 291 -9.58 22.09 -2.45
N LEU A 292 -9.32 21.89 -3.74
CA LEU A 292 -9.13 20.56 -4.30
C LEU A 292 -7.70 20.08 -4.03
N VAL A 293 -7.57 18.84 -3.55
CA VAL A 293 -6.29 18.14 -3.46
C VAL A 293 -6.15 17.17 -4.62
N GLU A 294 -4.97 17.21 -5.26
CA GLU A 294 -4.60 16.29 -6.32
C GLU A 294 -4.00 15.01 -5.74
N MET A 295 -4.54 13.85 -6.14
CA MET A 295 -4.20 12.56 -5.55
C MET A 295 -3.79 11.53 -6.61
N ARG A 296 -2.64 10.88 -6.40
CA ARG A 296 -2.20 9.72 -7.19
C ARG A 296 -2.58 8.44 -6.47
N LEU A 297 -3.68 7.83 -6.90
CA LEU A 297 -4.35 6.76 -6.14
C LEU A 297 -4.11 5.35 -6.67
N PHE A 298 -3.74 5.20 -7.94
CA PHE A 298 -3.70 3.91 -8.61
C PHE A 298 -2.33 3.24 -8.52
N ALA A 299 -2.30 1.94 -8.25
CA ALA A 299 -1.07 1.16 -8.38
C ALA A 299 -0.87 0.64 -9.81
N ASN A 300 -1.96 0.32 -10.50
CA ASN A 300 -1.96 -0.18 -11.86
C ASN A 300 -1.42 0.90 -12.78
N VAL A 301 -0.29 0.62 -13.42
CA VAL A 301 0.36 1.60 -14.28
C VAL A 301 -0.49 1.96 -15.50
N SER A 302 -1.36 1.09 -16.00
CA SER A 302 -2.31 1.48 -17.06
C SER A 302 -3.33 2.55 -16.61
N LEU A 303 -3.45 2.76 -15.29
CA LEU A 303 -4.26 3.80 -14.66
C LEU A 303 -3.41 4.97 -14.11
N SER A 304 -2.09 4.80 -13.92
CA SER A 304 -1.26 5.64 -13.02
C SER A 304 -0.89 7.03 -13.49
N ASP A 305 -1.07 7.39 -14.77
CA ASP A 305 -0.82 8.76 -15.27
C ASP A 305 -1.94 9.74 -14.87
N LYS A 306 -2.74 9.38 -13.87
CA LYS A 306 -4.01 10.03 -13.56
C LYS A 306 -4.04 10.44 -12.12
N THR A 307 -4.16 11.73 -11.94
CA THR A 307 -4.43 12.33 -10.66
C THR A 307 -5.92 12.62 -10.55
N ILE A 308 -6.51 12.28 -9.41
CA ILE A 308 -7.89 12.65 -9.12
C ILE A 308 -7.86 13.89 -8.24
N LYS A 309 -8.72 14.86 -8.56
CA LYS A 309 -8.92 16.05 -7.74
C LYS A 309 -10.17 15.86 -6.90
N VAL A 310 -10.03 15.99 -5.59
CA VAL A 310 -11.16 15.87 -4.65
C VAL A 310 -11.15 17.02 -3.64
N PRO A 311 -12.30 17.42 -3.09
CA PRO A 311 -12.37 18.39 -2.00
C PRO A 311 -11.57 17.91 -0.77
N ASP A 312 -10.73 18.79 -0.22
CA ASP A 312 -9.89 18.45 0.92
C ASP A 312 -10.51 18.91 2.25
N LEU A 313 -11.31 18.03 2.87
CA LEU A 313 -11.94 18.30 4.17
C LEU A 313 -10.91 18.56 5.28
N THR A 314 -9.65 18.17 5.09
CA THR A 314 -8.57 18.47 6.06
C THR A 314 -8.22 19.96 6.13
N LYS A 315 -8.65 20.75 5.14
CA LYS A 315 -8.47 22.21 5.07
C LYS A 315 -9.63 23.01 5.64
N SER A 316 -10.69 22.34 6.12
CA SER A 316 -11.77 23.04 6.83
C SER A 316 -11.30 23.44 8.23
N ASP A 317 -11.23 24.74 8.48
CA ASP A 317 -10.95 25.33 9.79
C ASP A 317 -11.87 24.77 10.89
N THR A 318 -13.16 24.63 10.58
CA THR A 318 -14.17 24.13 11.52
C THR A 318 -13.89 22.70 11.92
N ILE A 319 -13.68 21.81 10.93
CA ILE A 319 -13.35 20.40 11.19
C ILE A 319 -12.02 20.30 11.94
N GLN A 320 -11.00 21.05 11.50
CA GLN A 320 -9.67 21.00 12.09
C GLN A 320 -9.68 21.41 13.57
N LYS A 321 -10.29 22.56 13.90
CA LYS A 321 -10.41 23.05 15.28
C LYS A 321 -11.21 22.08 16.14
N THR A 322 -12.32 21.56 15.61
CA THR A 322 -13.21 20.66 16.34
C THR A 322 -12.51 19.36 16.73
N ILE A 323 -11.91 18.66 15.76
CA ILE A 323 -11.24 17.38 16.01
C ILE A 323 -9.97 17.58 16.86
N PHE A 324 -9.20 18.64 16.61
CA PHE A 324 -8.03 18.96 17.44
C PHE A 324 -8.42 19.18 18.91
N ASN A 325 -9.50 19.91 19.17
CA ASN A 325 -9.97 20.18 20.53
C ASN A 325 -10.42 18.90 21.24
N LEU A 326 -11.16 18.01 20.56
CA LEU A 326 -11.53 16.70 21.11
C LEU A 326 -10.29 15.89 21.52
N LEU A 327 -9.30 15.80 20.62
CA LEU A 327 -8.05 15.07 20.87
C LEU A 327 -7.24 15.69 22.02
N ASN A 328 -7.15 17.02 22.09
CA ASN A 328 -6.40 17.71 23.12
C ASN A 328 -7.08 17.60 24.49
N ASN A 329 -8.41 17.69 24.55
CA ASN A 329 -9.17 17.51 25.78
C ASN A 329 -9.05 16.08 26.31
N ALA A 330 -9.20 15.07 25.44
CA ALA A 330 -8.98 13.68 25.80
C ALA A 330 -7.55 13.45 26.33
N HIS A 331 -6.55 14.05 25.68
CA HIS A 331 -5.15 13.97 26.14
C HIS A 331 -4.95 14.51 27.56
N GLU A 332 -5.44 15.72 27.85
CA GLU A 332 -5.27 16.30 29.19
C GLU A 332 -6.05 15.52 30.26
N SER A 333 -7.20 14.94 29.91
CA SER A 333 -7.97 14.08 30.82
C SER A 333 -7.29 12.75 31.11
N VAL A 334 -6.73 12.07 30.10
CA VAL A 334 -5.91 10.87 30.30
C VAL A 334 -4.71 11.19 31.20
N LYS A 335 -4.02 12.30 30.94
CA LYS A 335 -2.88 12.75 31.74
C LYS A 335 -3.25 12.96 33.21
N LYS A 336 -4.34 13.67 33.49
CA LYS A 336 -4.87 13.88 34.86
C LYS A 336 -5.24 12.55 35.52
N LYS A 337 -5.96 11.70 34.80
CA LYS A 337 -6.41 10.40 35.31
C LYS A 337 -5.24 9.48 35.67
N LEU A 338 -4.20 9.44 34.84
CA LEU A 338 -3.00 8.66 35.12
C LEU A 338 -2.24 9.19 36.35
N VAL A 339 -2.21 10.50 36.57
CA VAL A 339 -1.63 11.09 37.79
C VAL A 339 -2.41 10.65 39.04
N GLU A 340 -3.74 10.66 38.99
CA GLU A 340 -4.58 10.18 40.09
C GLU A 340 -4.40 8.68 40.36
N MET A 341 -4.38 7.87 39.31
CA MET A 341 -4.18 6.42 39.42
C MET A 341 -2.80 6.08 39.98
N ARG A 342 -1.75 6.86 39.67
CA ARG A 342 -0.42 6.72 40.27
C ARG A 342 -0.43 6.96 41.77
N LYS A 343 -1.14 8.00 42.23
CA LYS A 343 -1.30 8.28 43.66
C LYS A 343 -2.01 7.15 44.41
N LYS A 344 -2.88 6.40 43.71
CA LYS A 344 -3.64 5.27 44.27
C LYS A 344 -3.02 3.90 44.03
N ASN A 345 -1.84 3.81 43.38
CA ASN A 345 -1.23 2.54 42.93
C ASN A 345 -2.15 1.66 42.04
N MET A 346 -3.02 2.29 41.24
CA MET A 346 -3.99 1.61 40.37
C MET A 346 -3.74 1.90 38.87
N VAL A 347 -2.49 2.13 38.47
CA VAL A 347 -2.18 2.49 37.08
C VAL A 347 -2.46 1.31 36.16
N PRO A 348 -3.27 1.48 35.10
CA PRO A 348 -3.51 0.41 34.14
C PRO A 348 -2.21 0.00 33.45
N LYS A 349 -2.10 -1.30 33.14
CA LYS A 349 -0.96 -1.82 32.39
C LYS A 349 -0.94 -1.14 31.01
N LYS A 350 0.19 -0.55 30.63
CA LYS A 350 0.38 -0.03 29.27
C LYS A 350 0.13 -1.15 28.27
N LYS A 351 -0.52 -0.83 27.15
CA LYS A 351 -0.58 -1.76 26.01
C LYS A 351 0.85 -2.09 25.59
N GLU A 352 1.20 -3.38 25.60
CA GLU A 352 2.54 -3.82 25.21
C GLU A 352 2.74 -3.55 23.71
N THR A 353 3.47 -2.49 23.39
CA THR A 353 3.81 -2.15 22.00
C THR A 353 5.02 -2.93 21.49
N ASN A 354 5.77 -3.57 22.38
CA ASN A 354 6.95 -4.35 22.03
C ASN A 354 6.52 -5.80 21.78
N LYS A 355 6.33 -6.16 20.50
CA LYS A 355 6.35 -7.58 20.11
C LYS A 355 7.58 -8.21 20.78
N PRO A 356 7.46 -9.38 21.44
CA PRO A 356 8.62 -10.05 22.01
C PRO A 356 9.68 -10.13 20.91
N LYS A 357 10.90 -9.65 21.19
CA LYS A 357 12.02 -9.70 20.25
C LYS A 357 12.25 -11.17 19.91
N LYS A 358 11.60 -11.65 18.85
CA LYS A 358 11.84 -12.98 18.28
C LYS A 358 13.35 -13.04 18.07
N LYS A 359 14.02 -14.08 18.59
CA LYS A 359 15.46 -14.26 18.36
C LYS A 359 15.69 -14.19 16.86
N LEU A 360 16.24 -13.06 16.41
CA LEU A 360 16.31 -12.73 15.01
C LEU A 360 17.42 -13.59 14.42
N GLN A 361 17.07 -14.60 13.63
CA GLN A 361 18.03 -15.43 12.91
C GLN A 361 18.33 -14.81 11.55
N PHE A 362 19.62 -14.75 11.23
CA PHE A 362 20.10 -14.24 9.96
C PHE A 362 19.61 -15.12 8.80
N ASN A 363 19.03 -14.51 7.77
CA ASN A 363 18.48 -15.25 6.64
C ASN A 363 19.48 -15.27 5.47
N SER A 364 20.43 -16.22 5.52
CA SER A 364 21.46 -16.38 4.48
C SER A 364 20.92 -16.78 3.11
N SER A 365 19.69 -17.31 3.03
CA SER A 365 19.06 -17.59 1.74
C SER A 365 18.60 -16.31 1.06
N GLU A 366 17.94 -15.43 1.82
CA GLU A 366 17.47 -14.14 1.32
C GLU A 366 18.64 -13.20 0.99
N GLU A 367 19.71 -13.20 1.79
CA GLU A 367 20.93 -12.45 1.46
C GLU A 367 21.50 -12.88 0.11
N ARG A 368 21.73 -14.19 -0.09
CA ARG A 368 22.26 -14.71 -1.36
C ARG A 368 21.37 -14.34 -2.54
N ARG A 369 20.05 -14.38 -2.36
CA ARG A 369 19.07 -13.98 -3.37
C ARG A 369 19.24 -12.50 -3.74
N LEU A 370 19.24 -11.60 -2.75
CA LEU A 370 19.36 -10.15 -2.96
C LEU A 370 20.70 -9.78 -3.62
N LEU A 371 21.80 -10.39 -3.19
CA LEU A 371 23.12 -10.19 -3.80
C LEU A 371 23.17 -10.72 -5.24
N GLY A 372 22.48 -11.83 -5.52
CA GLY A 372 22.30 -12.35 -6.88
C GLY A 372 21.52 -11.39 -7.78
N GLU A 373 20.43 -10.80 -7.26
CA GLU A 373 19.64 -9.79 -7.97
C GLU A 373 20.46 -8.52 -8.25
N LEU A 374 21.25 -8.06 -7.29
CA LEU A 374 22.09 -6.87 -7.47
C LEU A 374 23.09 -7.08 -8.63
N LYS A 375 23.71 -8.27 -8.71
CA LYS A 375 24.60 -8.62 -9.82
C LYS A 375 23.86 -8.68 -11.15
N LYS A 376 22.66 -9.28 -11.17
CA LYS A 376 21.82 -9.40 -12.37
C LYS A 376 21.36 -8.04 -12.90
N TYR A 377 21.02 -7.12 -12.01
CA TYR A 377 20.46 -5.81 -12.34
C TYR A 377 21.48 -4.67 -12.33
N TYR A 378 22.78 -4.99 -12.28
CA TYR A 378 23.86 -4.00 -12.21
C TYR A 378 23.77 -2.92 -13.30
N ASN A 379 23.41 -3.30 -14.53
CA ASN A 379 23.26 -2.41 -15.69
C ASN A 379 21.83 -1.90 -15.91
N ARG A 380 20.92 -2.09 -14.93
CA ARG A 380 19.53 -1.65 -14.98
C ARG A 380 19.29 -0.66 -13.84
N PRO A 381 19.54 0.65 -14.02
CA PRO A 381 19.61 1.61 -12.92
C PRO A 381 18.37 1.63 -12.00
N ILE A 382 17.18 1.53 -12.58
CA ILE A 382 15.91 1.49 -11.83
C ILE A 382 15.82 0.22 -10.97
N ASP A 383 16.05 -0.96 -11.57
CA ASP A 383 16.00 -2.23 -10.84
C ASP A 383 17.10 -2.30 -9.77
N ARG A 384 18.32 -1.81 -10.09
CA ARG A 384 19.44 -1.71 -9.16
C ARG A 384 19.09 -0.87 -7.94
N HIS A 385 18.49 0.31 -8.13
CA HIS A 385 18.04 1.19 -7.05
C HIS A 385 17.10 0.45 -6.08
N PHE A 386 16.07 -0.23 -6.60
CA PHE A 386 15.13 -0.97 -5.75
C PHE A 386 15.75 -2.21 -5.08
N THR A 387 16.71 -2.88 -5.72
CA THR A 387 17.46 -3.96 -5.07
C THR A 387 18.37 -3.42 -3.95
N LEU A 388 18.99 -2.25 -4.14
CA LEU A 388 19.78 -1.60 -3.10
C LEU A 388 18.91 -1.23 -1.89
N ILE A 389 17.70 -0.68 -2.10
CA ILE A 389 16.75 -0.43 -1.00
C ILE A 389 16.44 -1.72 -0.22
N GLN A 390 16.18 -2.83 -0.93
CA GLN A 390 15.92 -4.12 -0.27
C GLN A 390 17.12 -4.61 0.55
N LEU A 391 18.36 -4.46 0.03
CA LEU A 391 19.58 -4.78 0.78
C LEU A 391 19.76 -3.88 1.99
N GLN A 392 19.49 -2.57 1.85
CA GLN A 392 19.53 -1.62 2.97
C GLN A 392 18.56 -2.05 4.08
N ASP A 393 17.31 -2.38 3.74
CA ASP A 393 16.31 -2.86 4.72
C ASP A 393 16.69 -4.19 5.35
N PHE A 394 17.19 -5.13 4.54
CA PHE A 394 17.65 -6.44 4.99
C PHE A 394 18.77 -6.30 6.02
N TYR A 395 19.85 -5.60 5.70
CA TYR A 395 20.98 -5.44 6.61
C TYR A 395 20.64 -4.56 7.81
N TYR A 396 19.83 -3.51 7.62
CA TYR A 396 19.36 -2.69 8.74
C TYR A 396 18.53 -3.50 9.73
N LYS A 397 17.73 -4.47 9.28
CA LYS A 397 17.00 -5.39 10.16
C LYS A 397 17.94 -6.21 11.04
N TYR A 398 19.10 -6.62 10.54
CA TYR A 398 20.08 -7.45 11.24
C TYR A 398 21.19 -6.67 11.97
N ARG A 399 21.20 -5.34 11.89
CA ARG A 399 22.26 -4.46 12.45
C ARG A 399 22.62 -4.68 13.91
N GLU A 400 21.68 -5.19 14.73
CA GLU A 400 21.91 -5.43 16.17
C GLU A 400 22.57 -6.78 16.45
N LEU A 401 22.71 -7.66 15.44
CA LEU A 401 23.33 -8.97 15.60
C LEU A 401 24.86 -8.93 15.52
N ASP A 402 25.38 -8.06 14.65
CA ASP A 402 26.81 -7.95 14.32
C ASP A 402 27.03 -6.62 13.59
N ASP A 403 28.06 -5.87 13.97
CA ASP A 403 28.39 -4.57 13.38
C ASP A 403 28.61 -4.66 11.87
N LYS A 404 29.04 -5.82 11.33
CA LYS A 404 29.20 -6.01 9.89
C LYS A 404 27.92 -5.75 9.10
N TYR A 405 26.75 -6.04 9.68
CA TYR A 405 25.47 -5.81 9.00
C TYR A 405 25.13 -4.32 8.98
N LEU A 406 25.50 -3.57 10.02
CA LEU A 406 25.38 -2.11 9.97
C LEU A 406 26.31 -1.54 8.89
N GLN A 407 27.53 -2.06 8.77
CA GLN A 407 28.48 -1.63 7.73
C GLN A 407 28.00 -1.96 6.31
N GLU A 408 27.47 -3.16 6.06
CA GLU A 408 26.86 -3.49 4.77
C GLU A 408 25.64 -2.59 4.47
N CYS A 409 24.82 -2.27 5.48
CA CYS A 409 23.72 -1.32 5.31
C CYS A 409 24.23 0.07 4.87
N ILE A 410 25.26 0.61 5.53
CA ILE A 410 25.89 1.89 5.18
C ILE A 410 26.43 1.84 3.74
N LYS A 411 27.17 0.79 3.39
CA LYS A 411 27.71 0.56 2.05
C LYS A 411 26.62 0.60 0.97
N TYR A 412 25.51 -0.10 1.15
CA TYR A 412 24.42 -0.07 0.17
C TYR A 412 23.60 1.22 0.18
N CYS A 413 23.64 2.02 1.25
CA CYS A 413 23.09 3.37 1.23
C CYS A 413 23.94 4.30 0.35
N TYR A 414 25.27 4.26 0.50
CA TYR A 414 26.16 5.06 -0.37
C TYR A 414 26.11 4.62 -1.83
N ALA A 415 26.17 3.31 -2.10
CA ALA A 415 26.04 2.79 -3.46
C ALA A 415 24.74 3.24 -4.16
N ASP A 416 23.67 3.46 -3.39
CA ASP A 416 22.41 3.99 -3.91
C ASP A 416 22.50 5.47 -4.23
N ILE A 417 23.00 6.28 -3.28
CA ILE A 417 23.21 7.73 -3.44
C ILE A 417 24.15 8.03 -4.61
N ASP A 418 25.26 7.30 -4.73
CA ASP A 418 26.29 7.48 -5.76
C ASP A 418 25.75 7.22 -7.18
N THR A 419 24.63 6.50 -7.30
CA THR A 419 24.05 6.13 -8.59
C THR A 419 22.76 6.86 -8.95
N LEU A 420 22.37 7.89 -8.18
CA LEU A 420 21.14 8.64 -8.41
C LEU A 420 21.10 9.38 -9.75
N GLU A 421 22.24 9.79 -10.30
CA GLU A 421 22.28 10.43 -11.63
C GLU A 421 21.93 9.43 -12.74
N GLU A 422 22.47 8.20 -12.67
CA GLU A 422 22.14 7.12 -13.61
C GLU A 422 20.67 6.72 -13.49
N LEU A 423 20.15 6.64 -12.26
CA LEU A 423 18.74 6.40 -11.99
C LEU A 423 17.86 7.46 -12.64
N ASN A 424 18.17 8.75 -12.43
CA ASN A 424 17.43 9.87 -13.01
C ASN A 424 17.37 9.78 -14.54
N LYS A 425 18.51 9.54 -15.20
CA LYS A 425 18.58 9.41 -16.67
C LYS A 425 17.73 8.26 -17.18
N ALA A 426 17.82 7.09 -16.53
CA ALA A 426 17.03 5.91 -16.91
C ALA A 426 15.53 6.13 -16.67
N TYR A 427 15.15 6.76 -15.55
CA TYR A 427 13.76 7.06 -15.23
C TYR A 427 13.13 8.02 -16.24
N ILE A 428 13.77 9.17 -16.50
CA ILE A 428 13.28 10.16 -17.47
C ILE A 428 13.09 9.52 -18.85
N LYS A 429 14.07 8.70 -19.29
CA LYS A 429 13.96 7.99 -20.56
C LYS A 429 12.73 7.08 -20.60
N ASN A 430 12.55 6.24 -19.56
CA ASN A 430 11.42 5.32 -19.50
C ASN A 430 10.07 6.02 -19.49
N GLU A 431 9.93 7.11 -18.72
CA GLU A 431 8.68 7.89 -18.66
C GLU A 431 8.41 8.60 -20.01
N ILE A 432 9.42 9.16 -20.66
CA ILE A 432 9.26 9.75 -22.01
C ILE A 432 8.86 8.68 -23.02
N ASP A 433 9.51 7.51 -23.00
CA ASP A 433 9.19 6.40 -23.90
C ASP A 433 7.75 5.91 -23.68
N ARG A 434 7.26 5.96 -22.43
CA ARG A 434 5.88 5.65 -22.09
C ARG A 434 4.89 6.68 -22.67
N VAL A 435 5.16 7.97 -22.48
CA VAL A 435 4.32 9.04 -23.05
C VAL A 435 4.28 8.93 -24.59
N LYS A 436 5.42 8.66 -25.22
CA LYS A 436 5.50 8.49 -26.68
C LYS A 436 4.67 7.32 -27.20
N LYS A 437 4.56 6.21 -26.46
CA LYS A 437 3.74 5.06 -26.87
C LYS A 437 2.24 5.39 -26.98
N ILE A 438 1.80 6.45 -26.30
CA ILE A 438 0.41 6.90 -26.31
C ILE A 438 0.26 8.30 -26.91
N ALA A 439 1.29 8.83 -27.59
CA ALA A 439 1.29 10.17 -28.13
C ALA A 439 0.16 10.36 -29.16
N ASP A 440 -0.11 9.35 -29.99
CA ASP A 440 -1.21 9.35 -30.97
C ASP A 440 -2.60 9.43 -30.30
N LEU A 441 -2.68 9.18 -29.00
CA LEU A 441 -3.89 9.26 -28.20
C LEU A 441 -4.07 10.61 -27.49
N LYS A 442 -3.16 11.57 -27.66
CA LYS A 442 -3.24 12.88 -27.01
C LYS A 442 -2.97 14.01 -28.02
N PRO A 443 -3.48 15.23 -27.80
CA PRO A 443 -3.04 16.40 -28.56
C PRO A 443 -1.52 16.58 -28.41
N GLU A 444 -0.83 16.93 -29.50
CA GLU A 444 0.63 17.11 -29.52
C GLU A 444 1.13 18.06 -28.43
N LYS A 445 0.41 19.17 -28.21
CA LYS A 445 0.70 20.14 -27.16
C LYS A 445 0.67 19.54 -25.75
N GLU A 446 -0.23 18.60 -25.47
CA GLU A 446 -0.29 17.93 -24.16
C GLU A 446 0.91 16.99 -23.97
N VAL A 447 1.31 16.28 -25.03
CA VAL A 447 2.48 15.41 -25.04
C VAL A 447 3.77 16.21 -24.76
N GLU A 448 3.91 17.38 -25.37
CA GLU A 448 5.05 18.27 -25.15
C GLU A 448 5.12 18.81 -23.71
N ILE A 449 3.98 19.19 -23.15
CA ILE A 449 3.87 19.63 -21.74
C ILE A 449 4.28 18.48 -20.82
N GLU A 450 3.73 17.29 -21.01
CA GLU A 450 4.01 16.12 -20.16
C GLU A 450 5.49 15.71 -20.21
N ILE A 451 6.11 15.69 -21.40
CA ILE A 451 7.55 15.43 -21.55
C ILE A 451 8.39 16.50 -20.84
N SER A 452 7.98 17.77 -20.92
CA SER A 452 8.67 18.87 -20.25
C SER A 452 8.57 18.75 -18.73
N GLU A 453 7.39 18.40 -18.21
CA GLU A 453 7.19 18.13 -16.79
C GLU A 453 8.00 16.94 -16.29
N ILE A 454 8.10 15.85 -17.05
CA ILE A 454 8.92 14.68 -16.71
C ILE A 454 10.40 15.09 -16.57
N LYS A 455 10.91 15.88 -17.52
CA LYS A 455 12.30 16.38 -17.48
C LYS A 455 12.54 17.32 -16.29
N GLN A 456 11.55 18.13 -15.92
CA GLN A 456 11.65 19.05 -14.80
C GLN A 456 11.59 18.32 -13.45
N LYS A 457 10.61 17.40 -13.27
CA LYS A 457 10.38 16.66 -12.02
C LYS A 457 11.50 15.64 -11.75
N GLN A 458 12.05 15.03 -12.79
CA GLN A 458 13.04 13.94 -12.70
C GLN A 458 12.53 12.78 -11.81
N PHE A 459 13.42 11.93 -11.29
CA PHE A 459 13.02 10.95 -10.28
C PHE A 459 12.77 11.68 -8.94
N TYR A 460 11.49 11.83 -8.56
CA TYR A 460 11.06 12.60 -7.40
C TYR A 460 10.66 11.71 -6.20
N TYR A 461 10.85 10.39 -6.29
CA TYR A 461 10.49 9.48 -5.19
C TYR A 461 11.49 9.57 -4.03
N ASN A 462 11.00 9.22 -2.84
CA ASN A 462 11.81 9.19 -1.63
C ASN A 462 12.97 8.19 -1.76
N ILE A 463 14.19 8.66 -1.50
CA ILE A 463 15.43 7.89 -1.41
C ILE A 463 15.69 7.53 0.06
N PRO A 464 15.41 6.28 0.50
CA PRO A 464 15.52 5.89 1.91
C PRO A 464 16.95 5.98 2.47
N ALA A 465 17.97 5.88 1.59
CA ALA A 465 19.37 5.92 1.94
C ALA A 465 19.76 7.17 2.75
N PHE A 466 19.31 8.37 2.33
CA PHE A 466 19.60 9.63 3.05
C PHE A 466 19.12 9.59 4.49
N LYS A 467 17.85 9.25 4.70
CA LYS A 467 17.24 9.18 6.04
C LYS A 467 17.91 8.11 6.89
N ARG A 468 18.22 6.95 6.31
CA ARG A 468 18.84 5.84 7.03
C ARG A 468 20.25 6.20 7.49
N LEU A 469 21.09 6.76 6.61
CA LEU A 469 22.44 7.23 6.98
C LEU A 469 22.40 8.32 8.03
N ALA A 470 21.52 9.31 7.90
CA ALA A 470 21.38 10.37 8.90
C ALA A 470 21.00 9.82 10.29
N ILE A 471 20.14 8.79 10.36
CA ILE A 471 19.79 8.12 11.62
C ILE A 471 20.96 7.30 12.17
N ILE A 472 21.68 6.58 11.31
CA ILE A 472 22.84 5.76 11.72
C ILE A 472 23.90 6.67 12.34
N TYR A 473 24.30 7.74 11.65
CA TYR A 473 25.32 8.66 12.13
C TYR A 473 24.86 9.45 13.36
N GLU A 474 23.58 9.86 13.45
CA GLU A 474 23.03 10.47 14.68
C GLU A 474 23.15 9.52 15.88
N LYS A 475 22.88 8.22 15.70
CA LYS A 475 22.96 7.22 16.77
C LYS A 475 24.39 6.90 17.19
N SER A 476 25.33 6.98 16.26
CA SER A 476 26.76 6.80 16.52
C SER A 476 27.46 8.06 17.01
N SER A 477 26.72 9.13 17.32
CA SER A 477 27.24 10.45 17.73
C SER A 477 28.18 11.09 16.70
N GLN A 478 28.10 10.67 15.44
CA GLN A 478 28.86 11.21 14.32
C GLN A 478 28.05 12.34 13.66
N PHE A 479 27.82 13.42 14.41
CA PHE A 479 26.87 14.47 14.00
C PHE A 479 27.26 15.19 12.72
N ASP A 480 28.55 15.40 12.45
CA ASP A 480 29.02 16.05 11.22
C ASP A 480 28.63 15.25 9.97
N TYR A 481 28.81 13.92 10.00
CA TYR A 481 28.38 13.03 8.92
C TYR A 481 26.86 13.03 8.78
N ALA A 482 26.11 13.03 9.89
CA ALA A 482 24.65 13.09 9.84
C ALA A 482 24.16 14.42 9.20
N ILE A 483 24.82 15.53 9.50
CA ILE A 483 24.54 16.86 8.94
C ILE A 483 24.87 16.88 7.44
N ASP A 484 26.02 16.34 7.04
CA ASP A 484 26.42 16.29 5.63
C ASP A 484 25.41 15.50 4.77
N ILE A 485 24.98 14.34 5.25
CA ILE A 485 23.93 13.56 4.58
C ILE A 485 22.61 14.35 4.48
N CYS A 486 22.23 15.10 5.51
CA CYS A 486 21.03 15.95 5.43
C CYS A 486 21.19 17.06 4.38
N LYS A 487 22.38 17.68 4.26
CA LYS A 487 22.66 18.68 3.22
C LYS A 487 22.58 18.09 1.82
N GLN A 488 23.14 16.90 1.61
CA GLN A 488 23.04 16.18 0.34
C GLN A 488 21.57 15.90 -0.02
N ALA A 489 20.76 15.46 0.96
CA ALA A 489 19.33 15.22 0.76
C ALA A 489 18.57 16.50 0.39
N VAL A 490 18.79 17.60 1.13
CA VAL A 490 18.17 18.90 0.85
C VAL A 490 18.52 19.37 -0.56
N LYS A 491 19.80 19.28 -0.95
CA LYS A 491 20.23 19.63 -2.31
C LYS A 491 19.50 18.78 -3.36
N TYR A 492 19.49 17.46 -3.18
CA TYR A 492 18.84 16.54 -4.11
C TYR A 492 17.33 16.83 -4.28
N TYR A 493 16.61 17.05 -3.19
CA TYR A 493 15.15 17.25 -3.23
C TYR A 493 14.72 18.64 -3.65
N SER A 494 15.44 19.69 -3.23
CA SER A 494 15.11 21.08 -3.59
C SER A 494 15.20 21.33 -5.10
N GLU A 495 16.20 20.76 -5.78
CA GLU A 495 16.34 20.79 -7.24
C GLU A 495 15.15 20.15 -7.99
N ARG A 496 14.35 19.33 -7.29
CA ARG A 496 13.23 18.53 -7.84
C ARG A 496 11.86 18.97 -7.29
N GLY A 497 11.81 20.06 -6.52
CA GLY A 497 10.56 20.55 -5.92
C GLY A 497 9.94 19.59 -4.91
N VAL A 498 10.74 18.73 -4.28
CA VAL A 498 10.29 17.80 -3.23
C VAL A 498 10.53 18.44 -1.86
N ASP A 499 9.60 18.21 -0.92
CA ASP A 499 9.66 18.73 0.44
C ASP A 499 10.95 18.30 1.19
N THR A 500 11.64 19.27 1.77
CA THR A 500 12.92 19.12 2.49
C THR A 500 12.78 19.29 4.00
N GLU A 501 11.58 19.60 4.51
CA GLU A 501 11.37 20.06 5.89
C GLU A 501 11.88 19.05 6.94
N GLU A 502 11.75 17.73 6.68
CA GLU A 502 12.26 16.69 7.57
C GLU A 502 13.78 16.80 7.78
N PHE A 503 14.55 17.00 6.70
CA PHE A 503 16.00 17.06 6.73
C PHE A 503 16.51 18.38 7.30
N GLU A 504 15.81 19.48 7.02
CA GLU A 504 16.11 20.79 7.59
C GLU A 504 15.92 20.81 9.11
N LYS A 505 14.76 20.33 9.60
CA LYS A 505 14.50 20.21 11.05
C LYS A 505 15.53 19.31 11.73
N ARG A 506 15.88 18.19 11.10
CA ARG A 506 16.91 17.27 11.62
C ARG A 506 18.28 17.95 11.68
N MET A 507 18.67 18.69 10.64
CA MET A 507 19.93 19.43 10.61
C MET A 507 20.00 20.46 11.73
N MET A 508 18.95 21.27 11.94
CA MET A 508 18.88 22.25 13.04
C MET A 508 19.12 21.57 14.40
N LYS A 509 18.39 20.47 14.67
CA LYS A 509 18.54 19.69 15.90
C LYS A 509 19.95 19.12 16.08
N LEU A 510 20.61 18.70 15.00
CA LEU A 510 21.96 18.13 15.07
C LEU A 510 23.03 19.21 15.27
N THR A 511 22.85 20.40 14.68
CA THR A 511 23.73 21.56 14.89
C THR A 511 23.70 22.04 16.34
N GLU A 512 22.55 21.98 17.00
CA GLU A 512 22.45 22.27 18.44
C GLU A 512 23.23 21.29 19.32
N LYS A 513 23.41 20.04 18.87
CA LYS A 513 24.17 19.00 19.58
C LYS A 513 25.67 19.05 19.34
N THR A 514 26.12 19.81 18.34
CA THR A 514 27.54 20.00 18.00
C THR A 514 28.13 21.27 18.63
N LYS A 515 27.26 22.16 19.12
CA LYS A 515 27.62 23.26 20.02
C LYS A 515 27.70 22.75 21.46
#